data_AF-V9DX28-F1
#
_entry.id   AF-V9DX28-F1
#
_cell.length_a   1.000
_cell.length_b   1.000
_cell.length_c   1.000
_cell.angle_alpha   90.00
_cell.angle_beta   90.00
_cell.angle_gamma   90.00
#
_symmetry.space_group_name_H-M   'P 1'
#
loop_
_entity.id
_entity.type
_entity.pdbx_description
1 polymer ?
#
loop_
_entity_poly.entity_id
_entity_poly.type
_entity_poly.pdbx_seq_one_letter_code
_entity_poly.pdbx_strand_id
1 'polypeptide(L)'
;MDPRHYVDSAKAQYSDERFETAQGDFCGVRFETVQFPGVKSLQQVYDAAVYYLTNREISITERLGHITVRDDYETLDGSVYNARVLSTLLDNVTMETSSLLFPKTDPDG
;
A
#
# COMPACT_ATOMS: atom_id res chain seq x y z
N MET A 1 -26.17 18.72 -0.57
CA MET A 1 -25.28 17.89 0.27
C MET A 1 -25.67 18.13 1.72
N ASP A 2 -26.01 17.08 2.46
CA ASP A 2 -26.40 17.19 3.88
C ASP A 2 -25.14 17.28 4.77
N PRO A 3 -24.97 18.31 5.61
CA PRO A 3 -23.79 18.49 6.47
C PRO A 3 -23.64 17.46 7.60
N ARG A 4 -24.59 16.51 7.76
CA ARG A 4 -24.68 15.63 8.93
C ARG A 4 -24.31 14.17 8.72
N HIS A 5 -23.61 13.82 7.64
CA HIS A 5 -22.87 12.57 7.63
C HIS A 5 -21.66 12.70 8.56
N TYR A 6 -21.91 12.45 9.86
CA TYR A 6 -20.86 12.20 10.84
C TYR A 6 -20.13 10.95 10.38
N VAL A 7 -19.04 11.14 9.64
CA VAL A 7 -18.07 10.08 9.39
C VAL A 7 -17.60 9.64 10.77
N ASP A 8 -17.89 8.39 11.12
CA ASP A 8 -17.35 7.78 12.31
C ASP A 8 -15.81 7.82 12.24
N SER A 9 -15.20 8.73 12.99
CA SER A 9 -13.75 8.93 13.02
C SER A 9 -12.98 7.68 13.48
N ALA A 10 -13.66 6.67 14.03
CA ALA A 10 -13.04 5.41 14.43
C ALA A 10 -13.10 4.33 13.32
N LYS A 11 -13.86 4.54 12.25
CA LYS A 11 -14.06 3.53 11.20
C LYS A 11 -13.16 3.80 10.01
N ALA A 12 -12.47 2.77 9.54
CA ALA A 12 -11.72 2.86 8.30
C ALA A 12 -12.66 3.28 7.16
N GLN A 13 -12.29 4.33 6.44
CA GLN A 13 -13.03 4.77 5.26
C GLN A 13 -12.49 4.03 4.05
N TYR A 14 -13.39 3.59 3.18
CA TYR A 14 -13.05 2.78 2.02
C TYR A 14 -13.95 3.16 0.85
N SER A 15 -13.33 3.39 -0.31
CA SER A 15 -13.99 3.57 -1.60
C SER A 15 -13.35 2.63 -2.62
N ASP A 16 -14.17 1.99 -3.44
CA ASP A 16 -13.72 1.01 -4.42
C ASP A 16 -14.59 1.06 -5.67
N GLU A 17 -13.95 1.30 -6.80
CA GLU A 17 -14.55 1.29 -8.13
C GLU A 17 -13.94 0.14 -8.91
N ARG A 18 -14.78 -0.78 -9.41
CA ARG A 18 -14.33 -1.93 -10.19
C ARG A 18 -14.95 -1.90 -11.58
N PHE A 19 -14.16 -2.27 -12.58
CA PHE A 19 -14.59 -2.28 -13.97
C PHE A 19 -13.84 -3.36 -14.75
N GLU A 20 -14.42 -3.78 -15.86
CA GLU A 20 -13.83 -4.77 -16.77
C GLU A 20 -13.45 -4.06 -18.07
N THR A 21 -12.25 -4.34 -18.58
CA THR A 21 -11.81 -3.80 -19.88
C THR A 21 -12.54 -4.51 -21.02
N ALA A 22 -12.48 -3.95 -22.24
CA ALA A 22 -13.03 -4.63 -23.42
C ALA A 22 -12.36 -5.98 -23.71
N GLN A 23 -11.18 -6.22 -23.14
CA GLN A 23 -10.38 -7.43 -23.25
C GLN A 23 -10.71 -8.46 -22.15
N GLY A 24 -11.57 -8.11 -21.19
CA GLY A 24 -11.95 -8.97 -20.07
C GLY A 24 -11.07 -8.84 -18.83
N ASP A 25 -10.21 -7.81 -18.75
CA ASP A 25 -9.35 -7.62 -17.58
C ASP A 25 -10.13 -6.96 -16.44
N PHE A 26 -10.02 -7.52 -15.23
CA PHE A 26 -10.59 -6.93 -14.02
C PHE A 26 -9.68 -5.82 -13.50
N CYS A 27 -10.20 -4.61 -13.45
CA CYS A 27 -9.51 -3.41 -12.99
C CYS A 27 -10.27 -2.75 -11.83
N GLY A 28 -9.58 -1.92 -11.05
CA GLY A 28 -10.24 -1.11 -10.05
C GLY A 28 -9.39 0.01 -9.45
N VAL A 29 -10.07 0.96 -8.83
CA VAL A 29 -9.49 2.10 -8.11
C VAL A 29 -9.96 2.02 -6.66
N ARG A 30 -9.01 1.93 -5.73
CA ARG A 30 -9.26 1.79 -4.30
C ARG A 30 -8.67 2.96 -3.53
N PHE A 31 -9.47 3.57 -2.67
CA PHE A 31 -9.03 4.54 -1.66
C PHE A 31 -9.37 4.00 -0.28
N GLU A 32 -8.41 4.09 0.64
CA GLU A 32 -8.58 3.62 2.00
C GLU A 32 -7.91 4.57 2.99
N THR A 33 -8.64 4.89 4.06
CA THR A 33 -8.14 5.65 5.20
C THR A 33 -8.18 4.74 6.42
N VAL A 34 -7.01 4.41 6.97
CA VAL A 34 -6.87 3.61 8.19
C VAL A 34 -6.55 4.53 9.36
N GLN A 35 -7.30 4.37 10.44
CA GLN A 35 -7.05 5.06 11.70
C GLN A 35 -6.17 4.18 12.59
N PHE A 36 -5.14 4.74 13.22
CA PHE A 36 -4.21 4.01 14.09
C PHE A 36 -4.35 4.48 15.55
N PRO A 37 -5.20 3.83 16.37
CA PRO A 37 -5.35 4.20 17.77
C PRO A 37 -4.06 3.98 18.57
N GLY A 38 -3.74 4.91 19.48
CA GLY A 38 -2.61 4.77 20.41
C GLY A 38 -1.22 5.08 19.84
N VAL A 39 -1.14 5.58 18.61
CA VAL A 39 0.12 6.11 18.05
C VAL A 39 0.48 7.45 18.70
N LYS A 40 1.78 7.72 18.81
CA LYS A 40 2.32 8.88 19.52
C LYS A 40 2.52 10.10 18.62
N SER A 41 2.69 9.88 17.31
CA SER A 41 2.91 10.93 16.33
C SER A 41 2.60 10.45 14.91
N LEU A 42 2.38 11.40 13.99
CA LEU A 42 2.29 11.10 12.56
C LEU A 42 3.58 10.48 12.03
N GLN A 43 4.74 10.97 12.50
CA GLN A 43 6.05 10.43 12.13
C GLN A 43 6.14 8.93 12.40
N GLN A 44 5.62 8.44 13.54
CA GLN A 44 5.62 7.01 13.86
C GLN A 44 4.87 6.18 12.81
N VAL A 45 3.71 6.67 12.35
CA VAL A 45 2.90 5.98 11.34
C VAL A 45 3.61 6.03 9.98
N TYR A 46 4.15 7.20 9.64
CA TYR A 46 4.90 7.43 8.41
C TYR A 46 6.14 6.52 8.33
N ASP A 47 6.96 6.46 9.37
CA ASP A 47 8.15 5.60 9.43
C ASP A 47 7.78 4.13 9.25
N ALA A 48 6.69 3.68 9.87
CA ALA A 48 6.19 2.32 9.73
C ALA A 48 5.69 2.03 8.31
N ALA A 49 5.00 2.99 7.67
CA ALA A 49 4.54 2.85 6.29
C ALA A 49 5.71 2.79 5.30
N VAL A 50 6.71 3.68 5.44
CA VAL A 50 7.92 3.67 4.62
C VAL A 50 8.69 2.36 4.82
N TYR A 51 8.84 1.90 6.06
CA TYR A 51 9.49 0.62 6.35
C TYR A 51 8.77 -0.54 5.66
N TYR A 52 7.44 -0.60 5.76
CA TYR A 52 6.65 -1.63 5.09
C TYR A 52 6.81 -1.58 3.56
N LEU A 53 6.66 -0.40 2.96
CA LEU A 53 6.72 -0.24 1.50
C LEU A 53 8.12 -0.54 0.94
N THR A 54 9.17 -0.24 1.70
CA THR A 54 10.57 -0.51 1.32
C THR A 54 11.05 -1.90 1.70
N ASN A 55 10.28 -2.69 2.45
CA ASN A 55 10.57 -4.06 2.91
C ASN A 55 9.34 -4.98 2.73
N ARG A 56 8.61 -4.77 1.62
CA ARG A 56 7.28 -5.35 1.44
C ARG A 56 7.32 -6.86 1.25
N GLU A 57 8.33 -7.40 0.56
CA GLU A 57 8.50 -8.85 0.37
C GLU A 57 8.68 -9.58 1.70
N ILE A 58 9.49 -9.03 2.61
CA ILE A 58 9.68 -9.57 3.96
C ILE A 58 8.35 -9.50 4.71
N SER A 59 7.74 -8.31 4.73
CA SER A 59 6.50 -8.08 5.46
C SER A 59 5.37 -9.01 5.01
N ILE A 60 5.18 -9.19 3.70
CA ILE A 60 4.18 -10.11 3.14
C ILE A 60 4.51 -11.55 3.48
N THR A 61 5.76 -11.97 3.28
CA THR A 61 6.21 -13.34 3.57
C THR A 61 5.97 -13.71 5.02
N GLU A 62 6.38 -12.87 5.96
CA GLU A 62 6.25 -13.13 7.40
C GLU A 62 4.80 -13.12 7.89
N ARG A 63 3.96 -12.23 7.34
CA ARG A 63 2.59 -12.00 7.87
C ARG A 63 1.54 -12.86 7.21
N LEU A 64 1.73 -13.19 5.92
CA LEU A 64 0.76 -13.96 5.14
C LEU A 64 1.26 -15.37 4.78
N GLY A 65 2.53 -15.68 5.02
CA GLY A 65 3.14 -16.98 4.67
C GLY A 65 3.32 -17.19 3.17
N HIS A 66 3.19 -16.13 2.37
CA HIS A 66 3.40 -16.19 0.93
C HIS A 66 4.89 -16.33 0.60
N ILE A 67 5.21 -16.90 -0.57
CA ILE A 67 6.57 -16.82 -1.11
C ILE A 67 6.64 -15.53 -1.92
N THR A 68 7.26 -14.49 -1.35
CA THR A 68 7.39 -13.19 -1.99
C THR A 68 8.85 -12.84 -2.20
N VAL A 69 9.20 -12.43 -3.43
CA VAL A 69 10.56 -12.09 -3.85
C VAL A 69 10.55 -10.69 -4.47
N ARG A 70 11.57 -9.90 -4.14
CA ARG A 70 11.85 -8.64 -4.83
C ARG A 70 12.76 -8.94 -6.02
N ASP A 71 12.21 -8.82 -7.22
CA ASP A 71 12.86 -9.20 -8.48
C ASP A 71 13.71 -8.06 -9.03
N ASP A 72 13.23 -6.83 -8.93
CA ASP A 72 13.95 -5.62 -9.33
C ASP A 72 13.83 -4.55 -8.24
N TYR A 73 14.91 -3.80 -8.01
CA TYR A 73 14.98 -2.77 -6.99
C TYR A 73 16.03 -1.72 -7.32
N GLU A 74 15.57 -0.48 -7.45
CA GLU A 74 16.42 0.69 -7.67
C GLU A 74 16.02 1.82 -6.72
N THR A 75 17.01 2.61 -6.32
CA THR A 75 16.77 3.84 -5.56
C THR A 75 17.46 5.02 -6.22
N LEU A 76 16.73 6.12 -6.42
CA LEU A 76 17.31 7.39 -6.88
C LEU A 76 17.66 8.25 -5.66
N ASP A 77 18.96 8.41 -5.40
CA ASP A 77 19.51 9.23 -4.29
C ASP A 77 18.92 8.90 -2.90
N GLY A 78 18.43 7.67 -2.71
CA GLY A 78 17.73 7.25 -1.48
C GLY A 78 16.38 7.96 -1.24
N SER A 79 15.90 8.72 -2.22
CA SER A 79 14.72 9.59 -2.13
C SER A 79 13.53 9.09 -2.95
N VAL A 80 13.76 8.18 -3.90
CA VAL A 80 12.72 7.50 -4.68
C VAL A 80 13.06 6.03 -4.73
N TYR A 81 12.06 5.17 -4.57
CA TYR A 81 12.23 3.72 -4.58
C TYR A 81 11.39 3.14 -5.70
N ASN A 82 12.02 2.41 -6.61
CA ASN A 82 11.35 1.59 -7.61
C ASN A 82 11.55 0.12 -7.26
N ALA A 83 10.46 -0.65 -7.24
CA ALA A 83 10.54 -2.07 -6.92
C ALA A 83 9.55 -2.89 -7.76
N ARG A 84 10.01 -4.03 -8.25
CA ARG A 84 9.18 -5.11 -8.78
C ARG A 84 9.18 -6.27 -7.79
N VAL A 85 7.98 -6.69 -7.37
CA VAL A 85 7.77 -7.75 -6.39
C VAL A 85 6.89 -8.84 -7.00
N LEU A 86 7.33 -10.09 -6.88
CA LEU A 86 6.61 -11.28 -7.29
C LEU A 86 6.18 -12.06 -6.06
N SER A 87 4.90 -12.44 -5.97
CA SER A 87 4.37 -13.20 -4.86
C SER A 87 3.61 -14.43 -5.36
N THR A 88 3.91 -15.59 -4.79
CA THR A 88 3.08 -16.79 -4.95
C THR A 88 2.14 -16.88 -3.76
N LEU A 89 0.85 -16.75 -4.03
CA LEU A 89 -0.22 -16.86 -3.03
C LEU A 89 -0.56 -18.33 -2.79
N LEU A 90 -1.41 -18.57 -1.78
CA LEU A 90 -2.12 -19.84 -1.65
C LEU A 90 -2.87 -20.13 -2.96
N ASP A 91 -2.90 -21.40 -3.37
CA ASP A 91 -3.47 -21.89 -4.64
C ASP A 91 -2.61 -21.67 -5.90
N ASN A 92 -1.31 -21.41 -5.75
CA ASN A 92 -0.35 -21.22 -6.85
C ASN A 92 -0.67 -20.03 -7.77
N VAL A 93 -1.50 -19.10 -7.30
CA VAL A 93 -1.76 -17.85 -8.01
C VAL A 93 -0.55 -16.94 -7.83
N THR A 94 0.02 -16.48 -8.94
CA THR A 94 1.13 -15.52 -8.93
C THR A 94 0.60 -14.10 -9.08
N MET A 95 1.04 -13.22 -8.19
CA MET A 95 0.78 -11.79 -8.25
C MET A 95 2.10 -11.06 -8.51
N GLU A 96 2.10 -10.18 -9.49
CA GLU A 96 3.17 -9.22 -9.72
C GLU A 96 2.73 -7.84 -9.21
N THR A 97 3.67 -7.09 -8.63
CA THR A 97 3.46 -5.70 -8.29
C THR A 97 4.69 -4.89 -8.69
N SER A 98 4.47 -3.88 -9.54
CA SER A 98 5.44 -2.83 -9.81
C SER A 98 5.05 -1.58 -9.02
N SER A 99 6.00 -0.95 -8.32
CA SER A 99 5.73 0.17 -7.42
C SER A 99 6.79 1.26 -7.52
N LEU A 100 6.32 2.51 -7.39
CA LEU A 100 7.13 3.70 -7.23
C LEU A 100 6.74 4.39 -5.92
N LEU A 101 7.72 4.65 -5.06
CA LEU A 101 7.53 5.34 -3.78
C LEU A 101 8.31 6.64 -3.78
N PHE A 102 7.61 7.73 -3.47
CA PHE A 102 8.14 9.06 -3.19
C PHE A 102 7.88 9.35 -1.71
N PRO A 103 8.78 8.95 -0.79
CA PRO A 103 8.52 9.07 0.62
C PRO A 103 8.66 10.52 1.10
N LYS A 104 9.49 11.36 0.47
CA LYS A 104 9.80 12.72 0.96
C LYS A 104 8.52 13.48 1.35
N THR A 105 8.40 13.78 2.65
CA THR A 105 7.39 14.69 3.18
C THR A 105 7.92 16.10 3.07
N ASP A 106 7.08 17.06 2.67
CA ASP A 106 7.46 18.46 2.81
C ASP A 106 7.64 18.78 4.30
N PRO A 107 8.70 19.53 4.68
CA PRO A 107 8.91 19.94 6.07
C PRO A 107 7.72 20.72 6.66
N ASP A 108 6.92 21.34 5.79
CA ASP A 108 5.83 22.24 6.14
C ASP A 108 4.42 21.61 6.05
N GLY A 109 4.32 20.36 5.55
CA GLY A 109 3.04 19.64 5.41
C GLY A 109 2.32 19.88 4.08
#